data_AF-A0A2R3Z9U3-F1
#
_entry.id   AF-A0A2R3Z9U3-F1
#
_cell.length_a   1.000
_cell.length_b   1.000
_cell.length_c   1.000
_cell.angle_alpha   90.00
_cell.angle_beta   90.00
_cell.angle_gamma   90.00
#
_symmetry.space_group_name_H-M   'P 1'
#
loop_
_entity.id
_entity.type
_entity.pdbx_description
1 polymer ?
#
loop_
_entity_poly.entity_id
_entity_poly.type
_entity_poly.pdbx_seq_one_letter_code
_entity_poly.pdbx_strand_id
1 'polypeptide(L)'
;MNWRKRKLINMNLLKITFLVLLLFISASCNRNTPDINANSQSLTEKNEVQSEVIGNNGSLKENSEAHDSIVATENNSQEEVVKSQSQNEKSDLVTLEESRNSGWNWWLYGALFSIIFNLILIFLLLKTINSKNTYKWERDDITIGKDKYKEEAKFYKERLAALEDEKRKKQVPKTESPNTSVPQKTPNSSIDTEEKAVEVDLSVESSSSRNRNQTEIISRPVIFYSEKANENKIFTSVSEQKNEYKSIFKLILDNIDSDKAAFEIVDSDFVLRMAANSPDTYLYPVCKPENSNQNYSSEIITTKRGIAHKVDGKWQVNEQDKATIKFQ
;
A
#
# COMPACT_ATOMS: atom_id res chain seq x y z
N MET A 1 -11.30 7.55 23.11
CA MET A 1 -12.46 8.47 23.06
C MET A 1 -12.28 9.70 22.14
N ASN A 2 -11.29 9.78 21.23
CA ASN A 2 -10.98 11.02 20.48
C ASN A 2 -11.21 11.01 18.95
N TRP A 3 -11.73 9.92 18.37
CA TRP A 3 -11.92 9.85 16.90
C TRP A 3 -13.23 10.48 16.42
N ARG A 4 -14.30 10.42 17.23
CA ARG A 4 -15.60 11.02 16.88
C ARG A 4 -15.58 12.55 16.85
N LYS A 5 -14.82 13.20 17.75
CA LYS A 5 -14.69 14.67 17.77
C LYS A 5 -13.93 15.21 16.56
N ARG A 6 -12.89 14.52 16.06
CA ARG A 6 -12.17 14.95 14.84
C ARG A 6 -13.04 14.88 13.58
N LYS A 7 -13.97 13.92 13.50
CA LYS A 7 -14.86 13.77 12.35
C LYS A 7 -15.91 14.89 12.25
N LEU A 8 -16.39 15.41 13.39
CA LEU A 8 -17.35 16.51 13.41
C LEU A 8 -16.73 17.84 12.94
N ILE A 9 -15.46 18.09 13.30
CA ILE A 9 -14.74 19.32 12.95
C ILE A 9 -14.55 19.42 11.43
N ASN A 10 -14.19 18.32 10.76
CA ASN A 10 -13.96 18.32 9.32
C ASN A 10 -15.24 18.55 8.49
N MET A 11 -16.40 18.11 8.96
CA MET A 11 -17.67 18.38 8.26
C MET A 11 -18.12 19.84 8.37
N ASN A 12 -17.85 20.50 9.50
CA ASN A 12 -18.19 21.91 9.67
C ASN A 12 -17.26 22.83 8.86
N LEU A 13 -15.97 22.49 8.76
CA LEU A 13 -15.03 23.25 7.94
C LEU A 13 -15.43 23.25 6.46
N LEU A 14 -15.86 22.08 5.94
CA LEU A 14 -16.29 21.94 4.54
C LEU A 14 -17.55 22.76 4.23
N LYS A 15 -18.51 22.80 5.17
CA LYS A 15 -19.72 23.62 5.02
C LYS A 15 -19.40 25.11 5.00
N ILE A 16 -18.49 25.56 5.85
CA ILE A 16 -18.06 26.97 5.91
C ILE A 16 -17.35 27.37 4.61
N THR A 17 -16.44 26.54 4.10
CA THR A 17 -15.75 26.82 2.83
C THR A 17 -16.73 26.90 1.64
N PHE A 18 -17.78 26.08 1.63
CA PHE A 18 -18.80 26.11 0.59
C PHE A 18 -19.66 27.39 0.65
N LEU A 19 -20.02 27.84 1.85
CA LEU A 19 -20.77 29.07 2.08
C LEU A 19 -19.98 30.32 1.66
N VAL A 20 -18.67 30.35 1.95
CA VAL A 20 -17.78 31.44 1.52
C VAL A 20 -17.65 31.48 -0.01
N LEU A 21 -17.54 30.32 -0.66
CA LEU A 21 -17.49 30.25 -2.12
C LEU A 21 -18.77 30.80 -2.77
N LEU A 22 -19.95 30.44 -2.22
CA LEU A 22 -21.24 30.96 -2.70
C LEU A 22 -21.36 32.49 -2.58
N LEU A 23 -20.83 33.07 -1.49
CA LEU A 23 -20.80 34.52 -1.30
C LEU A 23 -19.87 35.23 -2.30
N PHE A 24 -18.72 34.62 -2.65
CA PHE A 24 -17.84 35.16 -3.68
C PHE A 24 -18.46 35.13 -5.08
N ILE A 25 -19.21 34.07 -5.39
CA ILE A 25 -19.92 33.94 -6.67
C ILE A 25 -21.03 34.99 -6.76
N SER A 26 -21.83 35.18 -5.70
CA SER A 26 -22.92 36.16 -5.70
C SER A 26 -22.42 37.62 -5.74
N ALA A 27 -21.30 37.93 -5.08
CA ALA A 27 -20.69 39.26 -5.16
C ALA A 27 -20.13 39.59 -6.56
N SER A 28 -19.70 38.58 -7.32
CA SER A 28 -19.11 38.77 -8.66
C SER A 28 -20.15 39.03 -9.75
N CYS A 29 -21.44 38.74 -9.51
CA CYS A 29 -22.52 38.98 -10.46
C CYS A 29 -23.09 40.40 -10.42
N ASN A 30 -22.68 41.26 -9.47
CA ASN A 30 -23.20 42.63 -9.36
C ASN A 30 -22.25 43.66 -10.00
N ARG A 31 -21.95 43.51 -11.30
CA ARG A 31 -21.35 44.57 -12.09
C ARG A 31 -22.44 45.23 -12.93
N ASN A 32 -23.07 46.25 -12.35
CA ASN A 32 -23.83 47.23 -13.11
C ASN A 32 -22.90 47.83 -14.17
N THR A 33 -23.16 47.52 -15.43
CA THR A 33 -22.62 48.24 -16.58
C THR A 33 -23.09 49.69 -16.50
N PRO A 34 -22.19 50.69 -16.49
CA PRO A 34 -22.61 52.07 -16.64
C PRO A 34 -23.22 52.25 -18.04
N ASP A 35 -24.43 52.80 -18.09
CA ASP A 35 -25.12 53.15 -19.33
C ASP A 35 -24.28 54.14 -20.15
N ILE A 36 -23.69 53.66 -21.24
CA ILE A 36 -23.06 54.50 -22.24
C ILE A 36 -24.20 55.00 -23.15
N ASN A 37 -24.66 56.23 -22.89
CA ASN A 37 -25.50 57.01 -23.79
C ASN A 37 -24.78 57.23 -25.12
N ALA A 38 -25.09 56.41 -26.12
CA ALA A 38 -24.69 56.63 -27.50
C ALA A 38 -25.84 57.28 -28.27
N ASN A 39 -25.73 58.60 -28.44
CA ASN A 39 -26.45 59.36 -29.44
C ASN A 39 -25.82 59.03 -30.81
N SER A 40 -26.56 58.33 -31.69
CA SER A 40 -26.14 58.13 -33.08
C SER A 40 -27.26 58.53 -34.02
N GLN A 41 -27.06 59.70 -34.64
CA GLN A 41 -27.78 60.18 -35.81
C GLN A 41 -27.63 59.20 -36.97
N SER A 42 -28.72 59.09 -37.70
CA SER A 42 -28.85 58.49 -39.02
C SER A 42 -27.87 59.08 -40.04
N LEU A 43 -27.22 58.22 -40.83
CA LEU A 43 -27.04 58.50 -42.24
C LEU A 43 -27.12 57.22 -43.07
N THR A 44 -28.17 57.18 -43.86
CA THR A 44 -28.43 56.31 -44.99
C THR A 44 -27.37 56.55 -46.06
N GLU A 45 -26.74 55.51 -46.60
CA GLU A 45 -26.57 55.42 -48.06
C GLU A 45 -26.36 53.98 -48.53
N LYS A 46 -27.09 53.68 -49.60
CA LYS A 46 -27.14 52.43 -50.36
C LYS A 46 -25.77 52.15 -50.98
N ASN A 47 -25.40 50.88 -51.08
CA ASN A 47 -25.18 50.32 -52.41
C ASN A 47 -25.29 48.80 -52.40
N GLU A 48 -26.15 48.40 -53.32
CA GLU A 48 -26.61 47.10 -53.75
C GLU A 48 -25.65 46.59 -54.82
N VAL A 49 -25.02 45.42 -54.63
CA VAL A 49 -24.67 44.54 -55.74
C VAL A 49 -24.85 43.10 -55.29
N GLN A 50 -25.79 42.43 -55.96
CA GLN A 50 -26.07 41.01 -55.96
C GLN A 50 -24.88 40.21 -56.49
N SER A 51 -24.57 39.07 -55.88
CA SER A 51 -24.32 37.84 -56.65
C SER A 51 -24.72 36.61 -55.82
N GLU A 52 -25.93 36.18 -56.10
CA GLU A 52 -26.48 34.82 -56.02
C GLU A 52 -25.45 33.81 -56.61
N VAL A 53 -25.20 32.61 -56.05
CA VAL A 53 -25.87 31.35 -56.43
C VAL A 53 -25.01 30.17 -55.87
N ILE A 54 -25.66 29.26 -55.10
CA ILE A 54 -25.46 27.79 -54.95
C ILE A 54 -24.07 27.28 -54.46
N GLY A 55 -23.95 26.34 -53.51
CA GLY A 55 -24.90 25.45 -52.85
C GLY A 55 -24.17 24.55 -51.84
N ASN A 56 -24.93 24.15 -50.82
CA ASN A 56 -24.53 23.26 -49.73
C ASN A 56 -24.81 21.79 -50.07
N ASN A 57 -24.22 20.90 -49.26
CA ASN A 57 -24.36 19.44 -49.19
C ASN A 57 -23.39 18.69 -50.12
N GLY A 58 -22.58 17.75 -49.67
CA GLY A 58 -22.51 16.98 -48.43
C GLY A 58 -22.00 15.59 -48.80
N SER A 59 -21.32 14.92 -47.86
CA SER A 59 -21.22 13.45 -47.78
C SER A 59 -20.56 12.70 -48.96
N LEU A 60 -19.40 12.07 -48.74
CA LEU A 60 -19.30 10.65 -48.35
C LEU A 60 -17.82 10.21 -48.42
N LYS A 61 -17.45 9.35 -47.48
CA LYS A 61 -16.20 8.58 -47.42
C LYS A 61 -16.01 7.72 -48.67
N GLU A 62 -14.76 7.57 -49.12
CA GLU A 62 -14.11 6.26 -49.28
C GLU A 62 -12.59 6.44 -49.46
N ASN A 63 -11.82 5.98 -48.49
CA ASN A 63 -10.40 5.69 -48.66
C ASN A 63 -10.31 4.24 -49.10
N SER A 64 -9.79 4.00 -50.31
CA SER A 64 -9.37 2.70 -50.81
C SER A 64 -7.85 2.74 -51.04
N GLU A 65 -7.17 1.81 -50.35
CA GLU A 65 -6.00 1.02 -50.77
C GLU A 65 -4.99 1.68 -51.75
N ALA A 66 -3.78 1.98 -51.28
CA ALA A 66 -2.62 1.07 -51.34
C ALA A 66 -2.19 0.71 -52.78
N HIS A 67 -1.07 1.27 -53.25
CA HIS A 67 0.05 0.51 -53.83
C HIS A 67 1.26 1.40 -54.18
N ASP A 68 2.43 0.88 -53.81
CA ASP A 68 3.77 0.95 -54.41
C ASP A 68 4.11 1.96 -55.52
N SER A 69 5.25 2.63 -55.34
CA SER A 69 6.51 2.40 -56.10
C SER A 69 7.40 3.65 -55.97
N ILE A 70 8.59 3.53 -55.35
CA ILE A 70 9.89 3.42 -56.02
C ILE A 70 9.99 4.30 -57.27
N VAL A 71 10.69 5.43 -57.19
CA VAL A 71 11.74 5.82 -58.16
C VAL A 71 12.73 6.76 -57.44
N ALA A 72 13.99 6.36 -57.50
CA ALA A 72 15.16 7.14 -57.12
C ALA A 72 15.55 8.15 -58.21
N THR A 73 16.58 8.94 -57.91
CA THR A 73 17.56 9.52 -58.84
C THR A 73 17.33 11.00 -59.25
N GLU A 74 18.21 11.82 -58.66
CA GLU A 74 19.19 12.68 -59.36
C GLU A 74 18.86 14.10 -59.86
N ASN A 75 19.89 14.92 -59.59
CA ASN A 75 20.41 16.07 -60.31
C ASN A 75 19.72 17.43 -60.08
N ASN A 76 20.33 18.40 -59.40
CA ASN A 76 21.63 19.08 -59.56
C ASN A 76 21.57 20.24 -60.57
N SER A 77 22.17 21.36 -60.14
CA SER A 77 22.73 22.47 -60.92
C SER A 77 21.88 23.69 -61.30
N GLN A 78 22.39 24.84 -60.79
CA GLN A 78 22.67 26.11 -61.48
C GLN A 78 21.48 27.02 -61.88
N GLU A 79 21.44 28.24 -61.30
CA GLU A 79 22.02 29.50 -61.85
C GLU A 79 20.94 30.16 -62.73
N GLU A 80 20.42 31.36 -62.42
CA GLU A 80 21.04 32.61 -62.86
C GLU A 80 20.18 33.82 -62.40
N VAL A 81 20.84 34.74 -61.71
CA VAL A 81 20.79 36.21 -61.87
C VAL A 81 19.68 36.80 -62.79
N VAL A 82 18.71 37.53 -62.21
CA VAL A 82 18.23 38.79 -62.81
C VAL A 82 17.97 39.84 -61.72
N LYS A 83 18.79 40.89 -61.80
CA LYS A 83 18.68 42.19 -61.14
C LYS A 83 17.77 43.09 -61.98
N SER A 84 16.77 43.70 -61.37
CA SER A 84 16.15 44.97 -61.80
C SER A 84 15.31 45.47 -60.62
N GLN A 85 15.82 46.38 -59.77
CA GLN A 85 15.87 47.82 -60.00
C GLN A 85 14.49 48.40 -60.33
N SER A 86 13.78 48.82 -59.28
CA SER A 86 12.73 49.84 -59.34
C SER A 86 12.79 50.63 -58.04
N GLN A 87 13.32 51.85 -58.14
CA GLN A 87 13.23 52.91 -57.13
C GLN A 87 11.88 53.62 -57.28
N ASN A 88 11.51 54.31 -56.20
CA ASN A 88 10.41 55.27 -56.07
C ASN A 88 9.00 54.68 -55.90
N GLU A 89 8.56 54.65 -54.65
CA GLU A 89 7.59 55.66 -54.23
C GLU A 89 7.69 55.89 -52.71
N LYS A 90 8.01 57.12 -52.36
CA LYS A 90 8.01 57.66 -51.01
C LYS A 90 6.58 58.12 -50.76
N SER A 91 5.73 57.22 -50.26
CA SER A 91 4.41 57.56 -49.76
C SER A 91 4.47 57.72 -48.25
N ASP A 92 3.95 58.85 -47.79
CA ASP A 92 3.85 59.25 -46.40
C ASP A 92 3.17 58.16 -45.57
N LEU A 93 3.99 57.44 -44.79
CA LEU A 93 3.55 56.48 -43.80
C LEU A 93 3.01 57.27 -42.60
N VAL A 94 1.77 57.73 -42.71
CA VAL A 94 0.93 58.09 -41.57
C VAL A 94 0.91 56.86 -40.67
N THR A 95 1.67 56.93 -39.58
CA THR A 95 1.71 55.90 -38.55
C THR A 95 0.38 55.97 -37.82
N LEU A 96 -0.63 55.30 -38.37
CA LEU A 96 -1.80 54.86 -37.64
C LEU A 96 -1.27 53.92 -36.56
N GLU A 97 -1.10 54.46 -35.34
CA GLU A 97 -1.08 53.66 -34.12
C GLU A 97 -2.43 52.94 -34.05
N GLU A 98 -2.51 51.81 -34.74
CA GLU A 98 -3.57 50.83 -34.59
C GLU A 98 -3.43 50.31 -33.16
N SER A 99 -4.23 50.86 -32.24
CA SER A 99 -4.29 50.39 -30.88
C SER A 99 -4.77 48.94 -30.92
N ARG A 100 -3.83 48.00 -30.98
CA ARG A 100 -4.03 46.57 -30.76
C ARG A 100 -4.34 46.35 -29.28
N ASN A 101 -5.39 46.99 -28.78
CA ASN A 101 -6.17 46.44 -27.69
C ASN A 101 -6.93 45.26 -28.28
N SER A 102 -6.21 44.16 -28.53
CA SER A 102 -6.83 42.87 -28.76
C SER A 102 -7.71 42.63 -27.55
N GLY A 103 -9.03 42.72 -27.74
CA GLY A 103 -10.05 42.50 -26.72
C GLY A 103 -10.01 41.05 -26.27
N TRP A 104 -8.99 40.71 -25.48
CA TRP A 104 -8.92 39.42 -24.83
C TRP A 104 -10.09 39.38 -23.87
N ASN A 105 -11.06 38.56 -24.23
CA ASN A 105 -12.28 38.33 -23.48
C ASN A 105 -11.94 37.69 -22.13
N TRP A 106 -11.56 38.51 -21.15
CA TRP A 106 -11.11 38.07 -19.84
C TRP A 106 -12.17 37.23 -19.11
N TRP A 107 -13.44 37.46 -19.44
CA TRP A 107 -14.57 36.67 -18.99
C TRP A 107 -14.53 35.20 -19.47
N LEU A 108 -13.97 34.93 -20.66
CA LEU A 108 -13.84 33.58 -21.21
C LEU A 108 -12.87 32.72 -20.38
N TYR A 109 -11.75 33.33 -19.94
CA TYR A 109 -10.81 32.66 -19.04
C TYR A 109 -11.43 32.37 -17.68
N GLY A 110 -12.26 33.28 -17.16
CA GLY A 110 -13.03 33.05 -15.93
C GLY A 110 -14.00 31.86 -16.07
N ALA A 111 -14.69 31.75 -17.21
CA ALA A 111 -15.59 30.63 -17.49
C ALA A 111 -14.83 29.30 -17.60
N LEU A 112 -13.71 29.27 -18.33
CA LEU A 112 -12.87 28.08 -18.46
C LEU A 112 -12.29 27.61 -17.11
N PHE A 113 -11.80 28.54 -16.30
CA PHE A 113 -11.26 28.23 -14.97
C PHE A 113 -12.36 27.65 -14.06
N SER A 114 -13.58 28.18 -14.13
CA SER A 114 -14.73 27.66 -13.38
C SER A 114 -15.08 26.21 -13.75
N ILE A 115 -15.05 25.87 -15.04
CA ILE A 115 -15.31 24.50 -15.51
C ILE A 115 -14.23 23.53 -14.98
N ILE A 116 -12.95 23.89 -15.09
CA ILE A 116 -11.84 23.07 -14.61
C ILE A 116 -11.92 22.87 -13.10
N PHE A 117 -12.23 23.92 -12.34
CA PHE A 117 -12.36 23.84 -10.89
C PHE A 117 -13.51 22.91 -10.46
N ASN A 118 -14.65 22.95 -11.17
CA ASN A 118 -15.77 22.03 -10.91
C ASN A 118 -15.39 20.56 -11.19
N LEU A 119 -14.64 20.28 -12.27
CA LEU A 119 -14.16 18.92 -12.56
C LEU A 119 -13.23 18.39 -11.45
N ILE A 120 -12.34 19.23 -10.93
CA ILE A 120 -11.45 18.87 -9.81
C ILE A 120 -12.28 18.55 -8.56
N LEU A 121 -13.32 19.35 -8.24
CA LEU A 121 -14.20 19.08 -7.11
C LEU A 121 -14.96 17.76 -7.26
N ILE A 122 -15.51 17.47 -8.45
CA ILE A 122 -16.18 16.19 -8.74
C ILE A 122 -15.21 15.01 -8.54
N PHE A 123 -13.97 15.14 -9.05
CA PHE A 123 -12.95 14.10 -8.87
C PHE A 123 -12.62 13.85 -7.39
N LEU A 124 -12.45 14.92 -6.59
CA LEU A 124 -12.21 14.80 -5.15
C LEU A 124 -13.40 14.18 -4.40
N LEU A 125 -14.63 14.50 -4.80
CA LEU A 125 -15.85 13.89 -4.25
C LEU A 125 -15.92 12.40 -4.57
N LEU A 126 -15.67 12.01 -5.83
CA LEU A 126 -15.63 10.61 -6.25
C LEU A 126 -14.55 9.83 -5.49
N LYS A 127 -13.35 10.39 -5.34
CA LYS A 127 -12.26 9.78 -4.55
C LYS A 127 -12.66 9.59 -3.09
N THR A 128 -13.38 10.55 -2.51
CA THR A 128 -13.85 10.48 -1.12
C THR A 128 -14.94 9.42 -0.93
N ILE A 129 -15.84 9.26 -1.91
CA ILE A 129 -16.89 8.23 -1.88
C ILE A 129 -16.26 6.84 -2.04
N ASN A 130 -15.39 6.65 -3.03
CA ASN A 130 -14.71 5.37 -3.26
C ASN A 130 -13.86 4.95 -2.07
N SER A 131 -13.14 5.89 -1.45
CA SER A 131 -12.35 5.61 -0.25
C SER A 131 -13.20 5.13 0.93
N LYS A 132 -14.41 5.70 1.13
CA LYS A 132 -15.32 5.26 2.21
C LYS A 132 -15.82 3.83 2.01
N ASN A 133 -16.00 3.40 0.76
CA ASN A 133 -16.40 2.02 0.46
C ASN A 133 -15.28 1.04 0.80
N THR A 134 -14.01 1.37 0.49
CA THR A 134 -12.86 0.51 0.82
C THR A 134 -12.73 0.27 2.33
N TYR A 135 -12.94 1.30 3.17
CA TYR A 135 -12.86 1.15 4.64
C TYR A 135 -14.05 0.43 5.29
N LYS A 136 -15.14 0.15 4.53
CA LYS A 136 -16.30 -0.57 5.07
C LYS A 136 -16.02 -2.07 5.13
N TRP A 137 -15.45 -2.64 4.06
CA TRP A 137 -15.10 -4.06 3.97
C TRP A 137 -14.10 -4.49 5.04
N GLU A 138 -13.07 -3.67 5.28
CA GLU A 138 -12.04 -3.97 6.30
C GLU A 138 -12.61 -3.97 7.74
N ARG A 139 -13.70 -3.24 7.99
CA ARG A 139 -14.33 -3.23 9.32
C ARG A 139 -15.20 -4.46 9.55
N ASP A 140 -15.86 -4.95 8.50
CA ASP A 140 -16.75 -6.11 8.56
C ASP A 140 -15.93 -7.41 8.78
N ASP A 141 -14.76 -7.55 8.15
CA ASP A 141 -13.83 -8.68 8.36
C ASP A 141 -13.30 -8.77 9.79
N ILE A 142 -13.01 -7.64 10.44
CA ILE A 142 -12.53 -7.61 11.84
C ILE A 142 -13.64 -8.06 12.80
N THR A 143 -14.90 -7.73 12.53
CA THR A 143 -16.04 -8.21 13.33
C THR A 143 -16.29 -9.69 13.14
N ILE A 144 -16.25 -10.19 11.89
CA ILE A 144 -16.40 -11.63 11.60
C ILE A 144 -15.30 -12.44 12.31
N GLY A 145 -14.06 -11.97 12.29
CA GLY A 145 -12.96 -12.60 13.02
C GLY A 145 -13.20 -12.67 14.53
N LYS A 146 -13.69 -11.58 15.15
CA LYS A 146 -13.96 -11.55 16.60
C LYS A 146 -15.04 -12.53 17.05
N ASP A 147 -16.09 -12.69 16.25
CA ASP A 147 -17.16 -13.63 16.58
C ASP A 147 -16.67 -15.07 16.47
N LYS A 148 -15.84 -15.38 15.46
CA LYS A 148 -15.20 -16.69 15.32
C LYS A 148 -14.32 -17.05 16.53
N TYR A 149 -13.45 -16.13 16.97
CA TYR A 149 -12.62 -16.37 18.18
C TYR A 149 -13.46 -16.52 19.45
N LYS A 150 -14.59 -15.82 19.54
CA LYS A 150 -15.49 -15.92 20.69
C LYS A 150 -16.22 -17.27 20.74
N GLU A 151 -16.59 -17.83 19.60
CA GLU A 151 -17.15 -19.19 19.53
C GLU A 151 -16.11 -20.26 19.83
N GLU A 152 -14.90 -20.16 19.26
CA GLU A 152 -13.81 -21.09 19.54
C GLU A 152 -13.46 -21.08 21.05
N ALA A 153 -13.36 -19.90 21.66
CA ALA A 153 -13.11 -19.78 23.09
C ALA A 153 -14.20 -20.43 23.97
N LYS A 154 -15.47 -20.32 23.56
CA LYS A 154 -16.59 -21.02 24.25
C LYS A 154 -16.46 -22.53 24.13
N PHE A 155 -16.17 -23.02 22.92
CA PHE A 155 -15.97 -24.45 22.66
C PHE A 155 -14.86 -25.06 23.53
N TYR A 156 -13.70 -24.39 23.62
CA TYR A 156 -12.60 -24.87 24.48
C TYR A 156 -12.96 -24.83 25.96
N LYS A 157 -13.70 -23.81 26.40
CA LYS A 157 -14.16 -23.69 27.79
C LYS A 157 -15.13 -24.82 28.17
N GLU A 158 -16.07 -25.17 27.28
CA GLU A 158 -16.99 -26.29 27.48
C GLU A 158 -16.25 -27.64 27.51
N ARG A 159 -15.29 -27.83 26.59
CA ARG A 159 -14.47 -29.04 26.55
C ARG A 159 -13.60 -29.21 27.82
N LEU A 160 -13.06 -28.13 28.36
CA LEU A 160 -12.32 -28.14 29.63
C LEU A 160 -13.22 -28.52 30.81
N ALA A 161 -14.42 -27.94 30.89
CA ALA A 161 -15.39 -28.28 31.93
C ALA A 161 -15.79 -29.77 31.86
N ALA A 162 -16.03 -30.31 30.67
CA ALA A 162 -16.35 -31.73 30.48
C ALA A 162 -15.22 -32.66 30.96
N LEU A 163 -13.96 -32.29 30.71
CA LEU A 163 -12.80 -33.07 31.17
C LEU A 163 -12.62 -33.04 32.70
N GLU A 164 -12.93 -31.92 33.35
CA GLU A 164 -12.92 -31.83 34.82
C GLU A 164 -14.00 -32.70 35.46
N ASP A 165 -15.20 -32.72 34.88
CA ASP A 165 -16.28 -33.61 35.33
C ASP A 165 -15.94 -35.10 35.16
N GLU A 166 -15.27 -35.46 34.06
CA GLU A 166 -14.80 -36.84 33.84
C GLU A 166 -13.76 -37.25 34.89
N LYS A 167 -12.84 -36.35 35.25
CA LYS A 167 -11.86 -36.58 36.32
C LYS A 167 -12.53 -36.77 37.68
N ARG A 168 -13.55 -35.96 38.01
CA ARG A 168 -14.31 -36.10 39.25
C ARG A 168 -15.05 -37.43 39.33
N LYS A 169 -15.65 -37.89 38.23
CA LYS A 169 -16.34 -39.20 38.17
C LYS A 169 -15.39 -40.40 38.33
N LYS A 170 -14.13 -40.27 37.93
CA LYS A 170 -13.10 -41.32 38.10
C LYS A 170 -12.52 -41.40 39.52
N GLN A 171 -12.77 -40.41 40.38
CA GLN A 171 -12.29 -40.37 41.78
C GLN A 171 -13.33 -40.84 42.81
N VAL A 172 -14.39 -41.55 42.40
CA VAL A 172 -15.33 -42.13 43.37
C VAL A 172 -14.56 -43.11 44.28
N PRO A 173 -14.61 -42.94 45.62
CA PRO A 173 -13.85 -43.76 46.55
C PRO A 173 -14.33 -45.21 46.46
N LYS A 174 -13.37 -46.13 46.34
CA LYS A 174 -13.58 -47.56 46.50
C LYS A 174 -13.95 -47.80 47.96
N THR A 175 -15.25 -47.90 48.24
CA THR A 175 -15.80 -48.18 49.57
C THR A 175 -15.16 -49.45 50.14
N GLU A 176 -14.44 -49.27 51.26
CA GLU A 176 -13.83 -50.33 52.05
C GLU A 176 -14.89 -51.27 52.61
N SER A 177 -14.61 -52.56 52.51
CA SER A 177 -15.37 -53.65 53.14
C SER A 177 -14.91 -53.85 54.58
N PRO A 178 -15.80 -54.06 55.56
CA PRO A 178 -15.43 -54.19 56.97
C PRO A 178 -15.12 -55.64 57.37
N ASN A 179 -14.33 -55.76 58.43
CA ASN A 179 -14.00 -56.95 59.26
C ASN A 179 -12.71 -57.71 58.92
N THR A 180 -11.73 -57.67 59.84
CA THR A 180 -11.60 -58.71 60.89
C THR A 180 -10.46 -58.37 61.86
N SER A 181 -10.78 -58.51 63.15
CA SER A 181 -10.03 -58.30 64.38
C SER A 181 -8.98 -59.37 64.72
N VAL A 182 -7.99 -59.02 65.56
CA VAL A 182 -7.50 -59.70 66.81
C VAL A 182 -5.96 -59.51 67.03
N PRO A 183 -5.46 -59.43 68.29
CA PRO A 183 -4.34 -58.57 68.72
C PRO A 183 -3.14 -59.30 69.38
N GLN A 184 -2.07 -58.55 69.70
CA GLN A 184 -1.04 -58.69 70.79
C GLN A 184 0.27 -58.03 70.29
N LYS A 185 1.15 -57.36 71.05
CA LYS A 185 1.44 -57.21 72.48
C LYS A 185 2.39 -56.00 72.65
N THR A 186 2.27 -55.27 73.75
CA THR A 186 3.16 -54.23 74.35
C THR A 186 4.56 -54.79 74.75
N PRO A 187 5.56 -54.06 75.34
CA PRO A 187 5.53 -52.71 75.99
C PRO A 187 6.77 -51.77 75.86
N ASN A 188 6.55 -50.50 76.27
CA ASN A 188 7.41 -49.55 77.02
C ASN A 188 8.84 -49.17 76.55
N SER A 189 9.09 -47.86 76.39
CA SER A 189 9.77 -47.03 77.40
C SER A 189 10.07 -45.62 76.86
N SER A 190 9.63 -44.62 77.60
CA SER A 190 9.99 -43.19 77.53
C SER A 190 11.50 -42.94 77.53
N ILE A 191 11.93 -41.80 76.95
CA ILE A 191 12.76 -40.76 77.59
C ILE A 191 12.97 -39.61 76.57
N ASP A 192 12.63 -38.39 77.01
CA ASP A 192 12.94 -37.10 76.39
C ASP A 192 14.45 -36.94 76.11
N THR A 193 14.86 -36.33 74.98
CA THR A 193 16.02 -35.40 74.94
C THR A 193 16.01 -34.54 73.67
N GLU A 194 15.89 -33.24 73.91
CA GLU A 194 16.44 -32.06 73.20
C GLU A 194 16.88 -32.11 71.72
N GLU A 195 16.22 -31.21 71.00
CA GLU A 195 16.60 -30.52 69.78
C GLU A 195 18.04 -29.96 69.84
N LYS A 196 18.89 -30.39 68.88
CA LYS A 196 20.13 -29.68 68.53
C LYS A 196 20.38 -29.77 67.03
N ALA A 197 20.42 -28.59 66.39
CA ALA A 197 20.68 -28.39 64.98
C ALA A 197 22.04 -28.99 64.56
N VAL A 198 22.03 -29.76 63.48
CA VAL A 198 23.24 -30.23 62.79
C VAL A 198 23.49 -29.31 61.61
N GLU A 199 24.45 -28.40 61.76
CA GLU A 199 25.06 -27.68 60.65
C GLU A 199 25.90 -28.68 59.84
N VAL A 200 25.57 -28.83 58.55
CA VAL A 200 26.38 -29.63 57.61
C VAL A 200 27.31 -28.67 56.88
N ASP A 201 28.59 -28.74 57.24
CA ASP A 201 29.71 -28.13 56.53
C ASP A 201 29.75 -28.64 55.07
N LEU A 202 29.58 -27.73 54.11
CA LEU A 202 29.88 -27.95 52.70
C LEU A 202 31.27 -27.37 52.41
N SER A 203 32.30 -28.17 52.70
CA SER A 203 33.67 -27.87 52.28
C SER A 203 33.85 -28.16 50.79
N VAL A 204 34.24 -27.11 50.07
CA VAL A 204 34.66 -27.09 48.68
C VAL A 204 35.94 -27.91 48.50
N GLU A 205 35.90 -28.95 47.68
CA GLU A 205 37.10 -29.65 47.23
C GLU A 205 37.23 -29.56 45.71
N SER A 206 38.13 -28.66 45.31
CA SER A 206 38.50 -28.38 43.93
C SER A 206 39.59 -29.34 43.48
N SER A 207 39.23 -30.41 42.76
CA SER A 207 40.09 -31.02 41.76
C SER A 207 39.38 -32.19 41.06
N SER A 208 39.06 -32.03 39.78
CA SER A 208 39.39 -33.07 38.81
C SER A 208 39.31 -32.57 37.38
N SER A 209 40.40 -32.87 36.67
CA SER A 209 40.59 -32.86 35.23
C SER A 209 39.53 -33.65 34.45
N ARG A 210 39.41 -33.31 33.16
CA ARG A 210 38.76 -34.06 32.06
C ARG A 210 37.23 -34.00 32.04
N ASN A 211 36.68 -33.21 31.13
CA ASN A 211 36.40 -33.73 29.78
C ASN A 211 36.04 -32.58 28.84
N ARG A 212 36.82 -32.42 27.79
CA ARG A 212 36.57 -31.49 26.69
C ARG A 212 35.58 -32.15 25.74
N ASN A 213 34.39 -32.50 26.23
CA ASN A 213 33.27 -32.84 25.38
C ASN A 213 32.42 -31.57 25.28
N GLN A 214 32.79 -30.71 24.33
CA GLN A 214 31.79 -29.85 23.71
C GLN A 214 30.72 -30.79 23.18
N THR A 215 29.66 -30.95 23.97
CA THR A 215 28.39 -31.40 23.46
C THR A 215 28.01 -30.35 22.44
N GLU A 216 28.29 -30.61 21.16
CA GLU A 216 27.62 -29.93 20.06
C GLU A 216 26.14 -30.25 20.27
N ILE A 217 25.46 -29.37 21.00
CA ILE A 217 24.02 -29.34 21.04
C ILE A 217 23.65 -29.03 19.60
N ILE A 218 23.25 -30.05 18.86
CA ILE A 218 22.71 -29.94 17.51
C ILE A 218 21.44 -29.09 17.67
N SER A 219 21.59 -27.76 17.59
CA SER A 219 20.49 -26.84 17.68
C SER A 219 19.65 -27.03 16.44
N ARG A 220 18.38 -27.37 16.64
CA ARG A 220 17.44 -27.48 15.53
C ARG A 220 17.26 -26.09 14.93
N PRO A 221 17.16 -25.99 13.59
CA PRO A 221 16.95 -24.70 12.96
C PRO A 221 15.64 -24.09 13.44
N VAL A 222 15.68 -22.82 13.82
CA VAL A 222 14.52 -22.04 14.27
C VAL A 222 13.95 -21.30 13.06
N ILE A 223 12.63 -21.37 12.90
CA ILE A 223 11.93 -20.77 11.76
C ILE A 223 11.06 -19.62 12.26
N PHE A 224 11.24 -18.46 11.64
CA PHE A 224 10.32 -17.33 11.77
C PHE A 224 9.71 -16.98 10.43
N TYR A 225 8.61 -16.25 10.49
CA TYR A 225 7.91 -15.71 9.34
C TYR A 225 7.85 -14.20 9.49
N SER A 226 7.95 -13.48 8.38
CA SER A 226 7.83 -12.03 8.38
C SER A 226 6.91 -11.54 7.28
N GLU A 227 6.41 -10.33 7.46
CA GLU A 227 5.72 -9.58 6.43
C GLU A 227 6.73 -8.95 5.46
N LYS A 228 6.29 -7.99 4.65
CA LYS A 228 7.15 -7.26 3.73
C LYS A 228 8.29 -6.54 4.46
N ALA A 229 9.40 -6.30 3.75
CA ALA A 229 10.41 -5.38 4.22
C ALA A 229 9.98 -3.93 4.00
N ASN A 230 10.49 -3.02 4.83
CA ASN A 230 10.36 -1.58 4.59
C ASN A 230 11.42 -1.07 3.59
N GLU A 231 11.39 0.23 3.30
CA GLU A 231 12.35 0.90 2.40
C GLU A 231 13.82 0.76 2.86
N ASN A 232 14.04 0.58 4.17
CA ASN A 232 15.35 0.34 4.76
C ASN A 232 15.76 -1.14 4.76
N LYS A 233 15.00 -2.00 4.06
CA LYS A 233 15.24 -3.45 3.93
C LYS A 233 15.17 -4.20 5.25
N ILE A 234 14.37 -3.70 6.18
CA ILE A 234 14.12 -4.31 7.49
C ILE A 234 12.79 -5.06 7.42
N PHE A 235 12.79 -6.33 7.79
CA PHE A 235 11.57 -7.12 7.89
C PHE A 235 10.65 -6.61 9.00
N THR A 236 9.35 -6.48 8.70
CA THR A 236 8.35 -6.10 9.69
C THR A 236 7.62 -7.32 10.24
N SER A 237 7.18 -7.23 11.50
CA SER A 237 6.28 -8.21 12.14
C SER A 237 6.81 -9.65 12.08
N VAL A 238 8.02 -9.89 12.60
CA VAL A 238 8.63 -11.23 12.62
C VAL A 238 8.00 -12.08 13.74
N SER A 239 7.50 -13.27 13.41
CA SER A 239 6.81 -14.19 14.35
C SER A 239 7.13 -15.65 14.07
N GLU A 240 7.06 -16.51 15.08
CA GLU A 240 7.23 -17.97 14.90
C GLU A 240 6.06 -18.63 14.14
N GLN A 241 4.87 -18.05 14.25
CA GLN A 241 3.68 -18.57 13.59
C GLN A 241 3.55 -17.99 12.17
N LYS A 242 3.31 -18.86 11.20
CA LYS A 242 2.95 -18.47 9.83
C LYS A 242 1.55 -17.85 9.82
N ASN A 243 1.42 -16.66 9.24
CA ASN A 243 0.15 -16.04 8.92
C ASN A 243 -0.08 -16.12 7.41
N GLU A 244 -1.07 -16.89 6.97
CA GLU A 244 -1.34 -17.15 5.55
C GLU A 244 -1.64 -15.89 4.72
N TYR A 245 -2.08 -14.80 5.36
CA TYR A 245 -2.48 -13.56 4.69
C TYR A 245 -1.51 -12.40 4.91
N LYS A 246 -0.36 -12.65 5.54
CA LYS A 246 0.61 -11.59 5.88
C LYS A 246 2.05 -12.02 5.75
N SER A 247 2.36 -13.28 6.04
CA SER A 247 3.72 -13.81 5.97
C SER A 247 4.16 -13.98 4.53
N ILE A 248 5.18 -13.22 4.14
CA ILE A 248 5.76 -13.23 2.80
C ILE A 248 7.09 -13.98 2.79
N PHE A 249 7.87 -13.84 3.87
CA PHE A 249 9.18 -14.46 3.97
C PHE A 249 9.24 -15.43 5.13
N LYS A 250 10.09 -16.43 4.96
CA LYS A 250 10.47 -17.42 5.96
C LYS A 250 11.94 -17.26 6.26
N LEU A 251 12.26 -16.94 7.51
CA LEU A 251 13.61 -16.80 8.03
C LEU A 251 13.98 -18.11 8.74
N ILE A 252 15.16 -18.63 8.44
CA ILE A 252 15.69 -19.89 8.92
C ILE A 252 17.01 -19.57 9.62
N LEU A 253 17.03 -19.79 10.94
CA LEU A 253 18.21 -19.60 11.77
C LEU A 253 18.77 -20.96 12.13
N ASP A 254 20.09 -21.11 12.10
CA ASP A 254 20.74 -22.34 12.54
C ASP A 254 20.63 -22.51 14.08
N ASN A 255 20.62 -21.40 14.80
CA ASN A 255 20.46 -21.33 16.25
C ASN A 255 19.67 -20.06 16.65
N ILE A 256 18.98 -20.10 17.80
CA ILE A 256 18.17 -18.99 18.33
C ILE A 256 19.00 -17.73 18.61
N ASP A 257 20.27 -17.91 18.96
CA ASP A 257 21.21 -16.82 19.24
C ASP A 257 21.99 -16.35 17.99
N SER A 258 21.65 -16.87 16.80
CA SER A 258 22.33 -16.46 15.58
C SER A 258 21.98 -15.01 15.20
N ASP A 259 23.00 -14.24 14.83
CA ASP A 259 22.83 -12.90 14.25
C ASP A 259 22.55 -12.93 12.75
N LYS A 260 22.53 -14.13 12.14
CA LYS A 260 22.24 -14.32 10.71
C LYS A 260 21.13 -15.34 10.52
N ALA A 261 20.23 -15.03 9.59
CA ALA A 261 19.16 -15.91 9.16
C ALA A 261 19.19 -16.03 7.64
N ALA A 262 19.15 -17.25 7.11
CA ALA A 262 18.84 -17.44 5.71
C ALA A 262 17.35 -17.17 5.49
N PHE A 263 16.96 -16.55 4.38
CA PHE A 263 15.54 -16.32 4.10
C PHE A 263 15.14 -16.72 2.69
N GLU A 264 13.88 -17.15 2.58
CA GLU A 264 13.22 -17.54 1.34
C GLU A 264 11.80 -16.98 1.29
N ILE A 265 11.25 -16.83 0.08
CA ILE A 265 9.85 -16.46 -0.12
C ILE A 265 8.97 -17.65 0.27
N VAL A 266 7.88 -17.35 0.97
CA VAL A 266 6.80 -18.31 1.23
C VAL A 266 5.96 -18.43 -0.03
N ASP A 267 5.92 -19.64 -0.59
CA ASP A 267 4.99 -19.95 -1.66
C ASP A 267 3.54 -19.96 -1.11
N SER A 268 2.74 -19.00 -1.57
CA SER A 268 1.32 -18.91 -1.26
C SER A 268 0.59 -18.01 -2.26
N ASP A 269 -0.69 -18.29 -2.50
CA ASP A 269 -1.57 -17.49 -3.37
C ASP A 269 -1.62 -16.02 -2.97
N PHE A 270 -1.54 -15.74 -1.66
CA PHE A 270 -1.48 -14.38 -1.16
C PHE A 270 -0.23 -13.66 -1.65
N VAL A 271 0.95 -14.27 -1.44
CA VAL A 271 2.23 -13.70 -1.87
C VAL A 271 2.25 -13.50 -3.37
N LEU A 272 1.78 -14.49 -4.13
CA LEU A 272 1.67 -14.42 -5.58
C LEU A 272 0.83 -13.23 -6.04
N ARG A 273 -0.36 -13.06 -5.46
CA ARG A 273 -1.26 -11.95 -5.79
C ARG A 273 -0.66 -10.60 -5.42
N MET A 274 0.00 -10.48 -4.27
CA MET A 274 0.62 -9.21 -3.87
C MET A 274 1.82 -8.87 -4.75
N ALA A 275 2.64 -9.87 -5.09
CA ALA A 275 3.79 -9.72 -5.98
C ALA A 275 3.37 -9.36 -7.42
N ALA A 276 2.30 -9.96 -7.95
CA ALA A 276 1.78 -9.61 -9.28
C ALA A 276 1.28 -8.17 -9.37
N ASN A 277 0.71 -7.64 -8.27
CA ASN A 277 0.21 -6.27 -8.23
C ASN A 277 1.31 -5.23 -7.98
N SER A 278 2.33 -5.55 -7.18
CA SER A 278 3.36 -4.58 -6.75
C SER A 278 4.67 -5.25 -6.31
N PRO A 279 5.44 -5.86 -7.22
CA PRO A 279 6.65 -6.61 -6.84
C PRO A 279 7.72 -5.71 -6.20
N ASP A 280 7.79 -4.45 -6.63
CA ASP A 280 8.70 -3.42 -6.09
C ASP A 280 8.47 -3.15 -4.60
N THR A 281 7.24 -3.33 -4.12
CA THR A 281 6.87 -3.08 -2.71
C THR A 281 7.06 -4.32 -1.85
N TYR A 282 6.77 -5.50 -2.40
CA TYR A 282 6.69 -6.73 -1.61
C TYR A 282 7.94 -7.59 -1.69
N LEU A 283 8.64 -7.59 -2.82
CA LEU A 283 9.76 -8.50 -3.09
C LEU A 283 11.08 -7.78 -3.29
N TYR A 284 11.16 -6.82 -4.21
CA TYR A 284 12.45 -6.22 -4.62
C TYR A 284 13.23 -5.40 -3.57
N PRO A 285 12.65 -4.98 -2.43
CA PRO A 285 13.46 -4.42 -1.35
C PRO A 285 14.51 -5.42 -0.82
N VAL A 286 14.22 -6.72 -0.88
CA VAL A 286 15.08 -7.79 -0.33
C VAL A 286 15.36 -8.93 -1.31
N CYS A 287 14.76 -8.92 -2.50
CA CYS A 287 14.95 -9.93 -3.54
C CYS A 287 15.49 -9.31 -4.84
N LYS A 288 16.19 -10.10 -5.64
CA LYS A 288 16.60 -9.80 -7.01
C LYS A 288 15.87 -10.76 -7.96
N PRO A 289 15.14 -10.26 -8.98
CA PRO A 289 14.55 -11.12 -9.98
C PRO A 289 15.64 -11.73 -10.87
N GLU A 290 15.60 -13.03 -11.08
CA GLU A 290 16.46 -13.76 -12.02
C GLU A 290 15.94 -13.61 -13.45
N ASN A 291 14.61 -13.61 -13.62
CA ASN A 291 13.94 -13.41 -14.89
C ASN A 291 13.04 -12.17 -14.87
N SER A 292 13.05 -11.42 -15.95
CA SER A 292 12.22 -10.22 -16.14
C SER A 292 10.83 -10.56 -16.71
N ASN A 293 10.36 -11.80 -16.53
CA ASN A 293 9.16 -12.24 -17.26
C ASN A 293 7.94 -11.46 -16.75
N GLN A 294 7.43 -10.56 -17.59
CA GLN A 294 6.29 -9.69 -17.28
C GLN A 294 4.97 -10.48 -17.15
N ASN A 295 4.97 -11.75 -17.60
CA ASN A 295 3.91 -12.69 -17.32
C ASN A 295 4.19 -13.33 -15.97
N TYR A 296 3.63 -12.74 -14.91
CA TYR A 296 3.61 -13.32 -13.58
C TYR A 296 3.02 -14.72 -13.69
N SER A 297 3.90 -15.71 -13.54
CA SER A 297 3.49 -17.09 -13.59
C SER A 297 2.80 -17.51 -12.30
N SER A 298 2.24 -18.70 -12.25
CA SER A 298 1.49 -19.23 -11.09
C SER A 298 2.36 -19.46 -9.85
N GLU A 299 3.68 -19.41 -9.96
CA GLU A 299 4.58 -19.71 -8.85
C GLU A 299 5.76 -18.72 -8.77
N ILE A 300 6.21 -18.46 -7.54
CA ILE A 300 7.43 -17.69 -7.26
C ILE A 300 8.37 -18.57 -6.43
N ILE A 301 9.47 -18.99 -7.04
CA ILE A 301 10.48 -19.81 -6.36
C ILE A 301 11.68 -18.97 -5.95
N THR A 302 12.28 -19.32 -4.81
CA THR A 302 13.56 -18.76 -4.39
C THR A 302 14.68 -19.65 -4.92
N THR A 303 15.41 -19.19 -5.93
CA THR A 303 16.52 -19.95 -6.54
C THR A 303 17.80 -19.84 -5.70
N LYS A 304 18.00 -18.69 -5.05
CA LYS A 304 19.07 -18.48 -4.07
C LYS A 304 18.54 -17.81 -2.82
N ARG A 305 18.69 -18.46 -1.66
CA ARG A 305 18.33 -17.86 -0.37
C ARG A 305 19.15 -16.60 -0.11
N GLY A 306 18.49 -15.60 0.47
CA GLY A 306 19.16 -14.38 0.95
C GLY A 306 19.63 -14.55 2.39
N ILE A 307 20.40 -13.58 2.89
CA ILE A 307 20.87 -13.54 4.28
C ILE A 307 20.35 -12.25 4.94
N ALA A 308 19.68 -12.40 6.06
CA ALA A 308 19.26 -11.32 6.94
C ALA A 308 20.20 -11.24 8.14
N HIS A 309 20.64 -10.05 8.50
CA HIS A 309 21.49 -9.78 9.65
C HIS A 309 20.66 -9.12 10.75
N LYS A 310 20.89 -9.52 11.99
CA LYS A 310 20.24 -8.95 13.17
C LYS A 310 21.00 -7.69 13.60
N VAL A 311 20.41 -6.52 13.40
CA VAL A 311 20.96 -5.22 13.78
C VAL A 311 19.96 -4.53 14.69
N ASP A 312 20.37 -4.19 15.91
CA ASP A 312 19.52 -3.59 16.95
C ASP A 312 18.20 -4.35 17.19
N GLY A 313 18.29 -5.68 17.19
CA GLY A 313 17.14 -6.57 17.38
C GLY A 313 16.18 -6.65 16.19
N LYS A 314 16.53 -6.07 15.04
CA LYS A 314 15.75 -6.11 13.80
C LYS A 314 16.47 -6.88 12.72
N TRP A 315 15.73 -7.59 11.89
CA TRP A 315 16.29 -8.35 10.77
C TRP A 315 16.38 -7.47 9.53
N GLN A 316 17.60 -7.16 9.10
CA GLN A 316 17.91 -6.27 7.98
C GLN A 316 18.67 -7.02 6.88
N VAL A 317 18.39 -6.70 5.62
CA VAL A 317 19.06 -7.30 4.46
C VAL A 317 19.96 -6.29 3.75
N ASN A 318 21.21 -6.68 3.50
CA ASN A 318 22.15 -5.88 2.71
C ASN A 318 21.96 -6.09 1.21
N GLU A 319 22.48 -5.19 0.37
CA GLU A 319 22.29 -5.30 -1.09
C GLU A 319 22.99 -6.52 -1.71
N GLN A 320 24.10 -7.00 -1.13
CA GLN A 320 24.78 -8.21 -1.57
C GLN A 320 24.05 -9.49 -1.15
N ASP A 321 23.28 -9.41 -0.07
CA ASP A 321 22.65 -10.56 0.60
C ASP A 321 21.19 -10.78 0.22
N LYS A 322 20.70 -10.05 -0.79
CA LYS A 322 19.34 -10.25 -1.33
C LYS A 322 19.16 -11.68 -1.86
N ALA A 323 17.97 -12.23 -1.62
CA ALA A 323 17.57 -13.49 -2.22
C ALA A 323 17.43 -13.35 -3.75
N THR A 324 17.66 -14.42 -4.50
CA THR A 324 17.36 -14.47 -5.95
C THR A 324 16.10 -15.28 -6.17
N ILE A 325 15.20 -14.75 -6.98
CA ILE A 325 13.86 -15.30 -7.17
C ILE A 325 13.53 -15.45 -8.65
N LYS A 326 12.72 -16.43 -8.98
CA LYS A 326 12.29 -16.70 -10.35
C LYS A 326 10.77 -16.89 -10.39
N PHE A 327 10.13 -16.24 -11.36
CA PHE A 327 8.71 -16.44 -11.67
C PHE A 327 8.59 -17.60 -12.67
N GLN A 328 7.83 -18.65 -12.35
CA GLN A 328 7.75 -19.86 -13.20
C GLN A 328 6.35 -20.44 -13.31
#